data_AF-A0A8X7S5I2-F1
#
_entry.id   AF-A0A8X7S5I2-F1
#
_cell.length_a   1.000
_cell.length_b   1.000
_cell.length_c   1.000
_cell.angle_alpha   90.00
_cell.angle_beta   90.00
_cell.angle_gamma   90.00
#
_symmetry.space_group_name_H-M   'P 1'
#
loop_
_entity.id
_entity.type
_entity.pdbx_description
1 polymer ?
#
loop_
_entity_poly.entity_id
_entity_poly.type
_entity_poly.pdbx_seq_one_letter_code
_entity_poly.pdbx_strand_id
1 'polypeptide(L)'
;MDRFELLPFPPPPPPAAKQTLSALTFSIFDAYDIYLGRLDIKDYITGFGSQQWKKTHEAAEKTAVVVTTLLRNRATCVAKTIMDEMGFGITGENKHYGTPINPLMPSNVLGGCSSGSAVSVAAELVDFALGIDTTVGVRIPASFCGILRFRPSQGTVSSVGVLPNSQSLETVDQAPKHMNVGQYVASNVLSLAGIL
;
A
#
# COMPACT_ATOMS: atom_id res chain seq x y z
N MET A 1 -39.22 17.23 20.33
CA MET A 1 -38.36 16.23 19.67
C MET A 1 -37.97 16.83 18.34
N ASP A 2 -36.72 17.27 18.21
CA ASP A 2 -36.24 17.84 16.96
C ASP A 2 -36.05 16.74 15.94
N ARG A 3 -36.71 16.90 14.79
CA ARG A 3 -36.67 15.96 13.68
C ARG A 3 -35.30 16.09 13.00
N PHE A 4 -34.50 15.02 13.01
CA PHE A 4 -33.28 14.94 12.23
C PHE A 4 -33.64 14.85 10.75
N GLU A 5 -33.47 15.95 10.01
CA GLU A 5 -33.67 15.99 8.56
C GLU A 5 -32.31 15.96 7.84
N LEU A 6 -32.13 14.97 6.96
CA LEU A 6 -30.96 14.90 6.09
C LEU A 6 -31.11 15.96 5.00
N LEU A 7 -30.19 16.92 4.99
CA LEU A 7 -30.07 17.87 3.88
C LEU A 7 -29.72 17.10 2.59
N PRO A 8 -30.20 17.58 1.42
CA PRO A 8 -29.83 16.99 0.14
C PRO A 8 -28.31 17.01 -0.02
N PHE A 9 -27.76 15.93 -0.58
CA PHE A 9 -26.32 15.84 -0.84
C PHE A 9 -25.89 17.01 -1.76
N PRO A 10 -24.82 17.73 -1.42
CA PRO A 10 -24.29 18.75 -2.30
C PRO A 10 -23.87 18.11 -3.64
N PRO A 11 -24.01 18.82 -4.77
CA PRO A 11 -23.56 18.32 -6.06
C PRO A 11 -22.06 17.98 -5.99
N PRO A 12 -21.62 16.92 -6.68
CA PRO A 12 -20.23 16.53 -6.67
C PRO A 12 -19.37 17.69 -7.18
N PRO A 13 -18.20 17.95 -6.54
CA PRO A 13 -17.30 18.98 -7.03
C PRO A 13 -16.88 18.68 -8.48
N PRO A 14 -16.54 19.71 -9.28
CA PRO A 14 -16.00 19.50 -10.62
C PRO A 14 -14.83 18.52 -10.57
N PRO A 15 -14.59 17.72 -11.64
CA PRO A 15 -13.44 16.84 -11.69
C PRO A 15 -12.18 17.64 -11.38
N ALA A 16 -11.51 17.31 -10.27
CA ALA A 16 -10.25 17.93 -9.95
C ALA A 16 -9.31 17.74 -11.15
N ALA A 17 -8.67 18.82 -11.61
CA ALA A 17 -7.60 18.72 -12.60
C ALA A 17 -6.66 17.60 -12.16
N LYS A 18 -6.18 16.75 -13.09
CA LYS A 18 -5.23 15.68 -12.78
C LYS A 18 -3.98 16.30 -12.13
N GLN A 19 -3.96 16.32 -10.80
CA GLN A 19 -2.86 16.86 -10.03
C GLN A 19 -1.76 15.80 -9.99
N THR A 20 -0.56 16.23 -10.34
CA THR A 20 0.61 15.35 -10.40
C THR A 20 0.99 14.91 -8.99
N LEU A 21 1.48 13.68 -8.83
CA LEU A 21 1.99 13.18 -7.56
C LEU A 21 3.47 13.59 -7.32
N SER A 22 3.97 14.61 -8.03
CA SER A 22 5.41 14.96 -8.12
C SER A 22 6.09 15.24 -6.79
N ALA A 23 5.35 15.67 -5.77
CA ALA A 23 5.86 15.97 -4.44
C ALA A 23 5.64 14.85 -3.42
N LEU A 24 5.00 13.75 -3.82
CA LEU A 24 4.62 12.68 -2.90
C LEU A 24 5.60 11.52 -2.97
N THR A 25 5.99 11.07 -1.78
CA THR A 25 6.81 9.90 -1.55
C THR A 25 5.95 8.73 -1.09
N PHE A 26 6.33 7.52 -1.48
CA PHE A 26 5.64 6.34 -1.01
C PHE A 26 6.55 5.14 -0.76
N SER A 27 6.05 4.22 0.05
CA SER A 27 6.65 2.92 0.25
C SER A 27 5.73 1.79 -0.21
N ILE A 28 6.34 0.66 -0.54
CA ILE A 28 5.66 -0.59 -0.86
C ILE A 28 6.23 -1.68 0.03
N PHE A 29 5.45 -2.66 0.45
CA PHE A 29 6.00 -3.82 1.15
C PHE A 29 6.55 -4.90 0.17
N ASP A 30 7.18 -5.95 0.72
CA ASP A 30 7.94 -6.96 -0.04
C ASP A 30 7.10 -7.94 -0.90
N ALA A 31 5.92 -7.53 -1.38
CA ALA A 31 5.05 -8.31 -2.29
C ALA A 31 4.85 -7.66 -3.68
N TYR A 32 5.29 -6.41 -3.89
CA TYR A 32 5.21 -5.75 -5.20
C TYR A 32 6.47 -5.94 -6.02
N ASP A 33 6.33 -6.38 -7.27
CA ASP A 33 7.45 -6.51 -8.20
C ASP A 33 8.03 -5.16 -8.63
N ILE A 34 9.36 -5.11 -8.71
CA ILE A 34 10.12 -3.97 -9.20
C ILE A 34 11.22 -4.50 -10.13
N TYR A 35 11.17 -4.11 -11.40
CA TYR A 35 12.22 -4.44 -12.39
C TYR A 35 13.19 -3.29 -12.61
N LEU A 36 12.65 -2.07 -12.69
CA LEU A 36 13.39 -0.84 -12.91
C LEU A 36 12.55 0.33 -12.37
N GLY A 37 13.08 1.02 -11.37
CA GLY A 37 12.50 2.22 -10.78
C GLY A 37 13.59 3.01 -10.09
N ARG A 38 13.32 4.28 -9.74
CA ARG A 38 14.23 5.23 -9.05
C ARG A 38 14.91 4.73 -7.76
N LEU A 39 14.65 3.50 -7.33
CA LEU A 39 15.41 2.82 -6.29
C LEU A 39 16.74 2.23 -6.80
N ASP A 40 17.03 2.29 -8.10
CA ASP A 40 18.26 1.79 -8.76
C ASP A 40 18.57 0.31 -8.50
N ILE A 41 17.59 -0.49 -8.08
CA ILE A 41 17.79 -1.91 -7.84
C ILE A 41 17.48 -2.71 -9.11
N LYS A 42 18.48 -2.84 -9.97
CA LYS A 42 18.46 -3.85 -11.03
C LYS A 42 18.48 -5.24 -10.38
N ASP A 43 17.68 -6.16 -10.91
CA ASP A 43 17.66 -7.56 -10.49
C ASP A 43 17.20 -7.79 -9.02
N TYR A 44 16.33 -6.91 -8.48
CA TYR A 44 15.73 -7.14 -7.15
C TYR A 44 14.74 -8.30 -7.18
N ILE A 45 14.95 -9.27 -6.29
CA ILE A 45 14.01 -10.38 -6.08
C ILE A 45 12.98 -9.98 -5.01
N THR A 46 11.72 -9.84 -5.40
CA THR A 46 10.58 -9.69 -4.48
C THR A 46 10.55 -10.88 -3.54
N GLY A 47 10.76 -10.64 -2.24
CA GLY A 47 11.01 -11.73 -1.29
C GLY A 47 9.80 -12.25 -0.56
N PHE A 48 8.67 -11.57 -0.67
CA PHE A 48 7.44 -11.93 0.03
C PHE A 48 7.62 -12.11 1.55
N GLY A 49 8.55 -11.36 2.16
CA GLY A 49 8.88 -11.52 3.57
C GLY A 49 9.56 -12.87 3.91
N SER A 50 10.00 -13.66 2.93
CA SER A 50 10.66 -14.95 3.11
C SER A 50 12.07 -14.97 2.51
N GLN A 51 13.06 -15.42 3.28
CA GLN A 51 14.40 -15.65 2.73
C GLN A 51 14.43 -16.83 1.76
N GLN A 52 13.61 -17.86 1.99
CA GLN A 52 13.55 -19.01 1.11
C GLN A 52 12.98 -18.62 -0.25
N TRP A 53 11.92 -17.80 -0.28
CA TRP A 53 11.35 -17.27 -1.51
C TRP A 53 12.40 -16.52 -2.34
N LYS A 54 13.19 -15.63 -1.72
CA LYS A 54 14.28 -14.92 -2.41
C LYS A 54 15.35 -15.84 -3.02
N LYS A 55 15.57 -17.02 -2.43
CA LYS A 55 16.57 -17.98 -2.92
C LYS A 55 16.07 -18.85 -4.08
N THR A 56 14.76 -19.05 -4.18
CA THR A 56 14.15 -19.98 -5.13
C THR A 56 13.46 -19.29 -6.31
N HIS A 57 13.34 -17.96 -6.29
CA HIS A 57 12.68 -17.19 -7.33
C HIS A 57 13.64 -16.20 -7.97
N GLU A 58 13.36 -15.86 -9.22
CA GLU A 58 14.15 -14.92 -9.99
C GLU A 58 13.64 -13.49 -9.81
N ALA A 59 14.44 -12.52 -10.25
CA ALA A 59 14.03 -11.14 -10.27
C ALA A 59 12.86 -10.94 -11.23
N ALA A 60 11.91 -10.08 -10.87
CA ALA A 60 10.76 -9.82 -11.72
C ALA A 60 11.17 -9.05 -12.99
N GLU A 61 10.67 -9.44 -14.15
CA GLU A 61 10.95 -8.77 -15.43
C GLU A 61 10.20 -7.44 -15.62
N LYS A 62 9.17 -7.19 -14.80
CA LYS A 62 8.33 -5.98 -14.89
C LYS A 62 7.97 -5.46 -13.50
N THR A 63 7.95 -4.14 -13.37
CA THR A 63 7.43 -3.47 -12.17
C THR A 63 5.90 -3.58 -12.12
N ALA A 64 5.33 -3.79 -10.94
CA ALA A 64 3.89 -3.85 -10.71
C ALA A 64 3.14 -2.68 -11.37
N VAL A 65 1.95 -2.94 -11.93
CA VAL A 65 1.21 -1.93 -12.72
C VAL A 65 0.85 -0.71 -11.87
N VAL A 66 0.40 -0.92 -10.63
CA VAL A 66 0.08 0.18 -9.70
C VAL A 66 1.32 1.02 -9.38
N VAL A 67 2.47 0.38 -9.15
CA VAL A 67 3.75 1.07 -8.85
C VAL A 67 4.20 1.87 -10.07
N THR A 68 4.18 1.26 -11.25
CA THR A 68 4.49 1.92 -12.54
C THR A 68 3.59 3.14 -12.76
N THR A 69 2.31 3.02 -12.44
CA THR A 69 1.33 4.13 -12.57
C THR A 69 1.65 5.29 -11.66
N LEU A 70 1.99 5.02 -10.38
CA LEU A 70 2.39 6.06 -9.43
C LEU A 70 3.69 6.76 -9.88
N LEU A 71 4.69 5.99 -10.30
CA LEU A 71 5.96 6.53 -10.81
C LEU A 71 5.76 7.39 -12.06
N ARG A 72 4.91 6.96 -13.00
CA ARG A 72 4.56 7.75 -14.21
C ARG A 72 3.84 9.04 -13.86
N ASN A 73 3.02 9.04 -12.81
CA ASN A 73 2.40 10.24 -12.25
C ASN A 73 3.34 11.05 -11.33
N ARG A 74 4.65 10.77 -11.38
CA ARG A 74 5.75 11.49 -10.71
C ARG A 74 5.86 11.27 -9.20
N ALA A 75 5.10 10.33 -8.61
CA ALA A 75 5.36 9.91 -7.23
C ALA A 75 6.75 9.26 -7.11
N THR A 76 7.39 9.38 -5.96
CA THR A 76 8.70 8.78 -5.71
C THR A 76 8.58 7.60 -4.75
N CYS A 77 8.88 6.39 -5.22
CA CYS A 77 9.01 5.23 -4.34
C CYS A 77 10.36 5.32 -3.61
N VAL A 78 10.36 5.38 -2.28
CA VAL A 78 11.59 5.59 -1.48
C VAL A 78 12.02 4.38 -0.68
N ALA A 79 11.14 3.39 -0.48
CA ALA A 79 11.45 2.23 0.34
C ALA A 79 10.61 0.99 -0.02
N LYS A 80 11.22 -0.17 0.22
CA LYS A 80 10.52 -1.45 0.30
C LYS A 80 10.50 -1.94 1.74
N THR A 81 9.32 -2.15 2.32
CA THR A 81 9.16 -2.40 3.75
C THR A 81 8.99 -3.88 4.07
N ILE A 82 9.29 -4.23 5.32
CA ILE A 82 9.06 -5.57 5.88
C ILE A 82 7.55 -5.86 5.93
N MET A 83 7.22 -7.13 5.79
CA MET A 83 5.87 -7.69 5.92
C MET A 83 5.93 -9.03 6.64
N ASP A 84 4.81 -9.51 7.17
CA ASP A 84 4.71 -10.89 7.66
C ASP A 84 4.99 -11.86 6.50
N GLU A 85 5.65 -12.98 6.82
CA GLU A 85 6.10 -13.94 5.80
C GLU A 85 4.93 -14.46 4.95
N MET A 86 5.08 -14.34 3.63
CA MET A 86 4.10 -14.72 2.62
C MET A 86 2.71 -14.10 2.83
N GLY A 87 2.62 -12.99 3.55
CA GLY A 87 1.34 -12.36 3.87
C GLY A 87 0.47 -13.14 4.87
N PHE A 88 0.95 -14.26 5.40
CA PHE A 88 0.22 -15.13 6.34
C PHE A 88 0.57 -14.81 7.80
N GLY A 89 0.28 -13.58 8.21
CA GLY A 89 0.43 -13.14 9.59
C GLY A 89 -0.40 -11.89 9.89
N ILE A 90 -0.73 -11.71 11.17
CA ILE A 90 -1.55 -10.60 11.66
C ILE A 90 -0.90 -9.82 12.79
N THR A 91 0.31 -10.19 13.22
CA THR A 91 1.00 -9.57 14.36
C THR A 91 2.05 -8.56 13.92
N GLY A 92 2.50 -8.61 12.66
CA GLY A 92 3.57 -7.75 12.16
C GLY A 92 4.95 -8.37 12.29
N GLU A 93 5.02 -9.62 12.78
CA GLU A 93 6.25 -10.30 13.13
C GLU A 93 6.81 -11.05 11.92
N ASN A 94 8.11 -10.88 11.70
CA ASN A 94 8.84 -11.62 10.68
C ASN A 94 10.09 -12.24 11.29
N LYS A 95 10.18 -13.57 11.30
CA LYS A 95 11.32 -14.31 11.88
C LYS A 95 12.66 -13.97 11.21
N HIS A 96 12.64 -13.59 9.94
CA HIS A 96 13.83 -13.38 9.13
C HIS A 96 14.34 -11.94 9.17
N TYR A 97 13.42 -10.97 9.22
CA TYR A 97 13.76 -9.54 9.11
C TYR A 97 13.45 -8.75 10.39
N GLY A 98 12.83 -9.38 11.37
CA GLY A 98 12.38 -8.75 12.61
C GLY A 98 11.03 -8.05 12.45
N THR A 99 10.56 -7.51 13.56
CA THR A 99 9.31 -6.76 13.66
C THR A 99 9.64 -5.27 13.64
N PRO A 100 9.00 -4.46 12.78
CA PRO A 100 9.10 -3.00 12.88
C PRO A 100 8.68 -2.51 14.28
N ILE A 101 8.96 -1.25 14.64
CA ILE A 101 8.53 -0.70 15.94
C ILE A 101 7.40 0.30 15.69
N ASN A 102 6.30 0.18 16.44
CA ASN A 102 5.22 1.17 16.40
C ASN A 102 5.73 2.49 17.00
N PRO A 103 5.77 3.60 16.25
CA PRO A 103 6.25 4.87 16.77
C PRO A 103 5.36 5.45 17.88
N LEU A 104 4.06 5.13 17.90
CA LEU A 104 3.13 5.60 18.92
C LEU A 104 3.16 4.72 20.18
N MET A 105 3.35 3.41 20.01
CA MET A 105 3.28 2.42 21.09
C MET A 105 4.38 1.34 20.95
N PRO A 106 5.66 1.67 21.23
CA PRO A 106 6.80 0.79 20.91
C PRO A 106 6.77 -0.61 21.51
N SER A 107 6.04 -0.80 22.62
CA SER A 107 5.93 -2.08 23.34
C SER A 107 4.74 -2.93 22.92
N ASN A 108 3.91 -2.46 21.99
CA ASN A 108 2.68 -3.15 21.58
C ASN A 108 2.88 -3.89 20.26
N VAL A 109 2.06 -4.93 20.06
CA VAL A 109 1.92 -5.60 18.77
C VAL A 109 1.49 -4.58 17.71
N LEU A 110 2.13 -4.64 16.54
CA LEU A 110 1.93 -3.69 15.45
C LEU A 110 0.77 -4.03 14.54
N GLY A 111 0.43 -5.31 14.43
CA GLY A 111 -0.49 -5.79 13.41
C GLY A 111 0.24 -6.14 12.11
N GLY A 112 -0.31 -7.07 11.35
CA GLY A 112 0.25 -7.58 10.09
C GLY A 112 -0.86 -7.75 9.05
N CYS A 113 -0.55 -8.16 7.82
CA CYS A 113 0.78 -8.46 7.29
C CYS A 113 1.60 -7.25 6.82
N SER A 114 0.99 -6.06 6.70
CA SER A 114 1.62 -4.86 6.14
C SER A 114 2.22 -3.92 7.19
N SER A 115 2.83 -4.48 8.24
CA SER A 115 3.36 -3.73 9.39
C SER A 115 4.34 -2.63 8.99
N GLY A 116 5.31 -2.93 8.13
CA GLY A 116 6.31 -1.96 7.68
C GLY A 116 5.70 -0.79 6.90
N SER A 117 4.66 -1.02 6.09
CA SER A 117 3.94 0.04 5.39
C SER A 117 3.16 0.95 6.34
N ALA A 118 2.62 0.40 7.44
CA ALA A 118 1.93 1.23 8.43
C ALA A 118 2.93 2.08 9.24
N VAL A 119 4.03 1.48 9.67
CA VAL A 119 5.09 2.17 10.40
C VAL A 119 5.73 3.28 9.57
N SER A 120 5.97 3.07 8.28
CA SER A 120 6.59 4.11 7.43
C SER A 120 5.72 5.38 7.34
N VAL A 121 4.40 5.23 7.29
CA VAL A 121 3.46 6.37 7.28
C VAL A 121 3.34 6.97 8.69
N ALA A 122 3.18 6.14 9.72
CA ALA A 122 3.02 6.59 11.11
C ALA A 122 4.27 7.31 11.65
N ALA A 123 5.45 6.91 11.20
CA ALA A 123 6.72 7.56 11.54
C ALA A 123 7.06 8.74 10.60
N GLU A 124 6.11 9.15 9.75
CA GLU A 124 6.24 10.26 8.81
C GLU A 124 7.42 10.14 7.82
N LEU A 125 7.83 8.91 7.48
CA LEU A 125 8.91 8.65 6.53
C LEU A 125 8.44 8.77 5.08
N VAL A 126 7.14 8.61 4.83
CA VAL A 126 6.50 8.70 3.51
C VAL A 126 5.13 9.36 3.60
N ASP A 127 4.65 9.92 2.49
CA ASP A 127 3.32 10.54 2.40
C ASP A 127 2.19 9.50 2.33
N PHE A 128 2.47 8.35 1.72
CA PHE A 128 1.55 7.21 1.70
C PHE A 128 2.29 5.88 1.52
N ALA A 129 1.63 4.77 1.83
CA ALA A 129 2.16 3.43 1.56
C ALA A 129 1.11 2.53 0.90
N LEU A 130 1.57 1.64 0.01
CA LEU A 130 0.70 0.60 -0.55
C LEU A 130 0.72 -0.67 0.32
N GLY A 131 -0.34 -1.46 0.21
CA GLY A 131 -0.42 -2.80 0.77
C GLY A 131 -1.50 -3.64 0.10
N ILE A 132 -1.63 -4.86 0.60
CA ILE A 132 -2.56 -5.85 0.07
C ILE A 132 -3.47 -6.31 1.19
N ASP A 133 -4.74 -5.99 1.09
CA ASP A 133 -5.74 -6.45 2.04
C ASP A 133 -6.42 -7.69 1.47
N THR A 134 -6.09 -8.85 2.02
CA THR A 134 -6.75 -10.12 1.67
C THR A 134 -7.86 -10.45 2.69
N THR A 135 -7.56 -10.34 3.98
CA THR A 135 -8.50 -10.62 5.08
C THR A 135 -8.68 -9.39 5.94
N VAL A 136 -7.58 -8.94 6.55
CA VAL A 136 -7.49 -7.77 7.44
C VAL A 136 -6.04 -7.26 7.55
N GLY A 137 -5.15 -7.77 6.69
CA GLY A 137 -3.67 -7.69 6.78
C GLY A 137 -3.07 -6.27 6.76
N VAL A 138 -3.94 -5.27 6.78
CA VAL A 138 -3.62 -3.90 6.48
C VAL A 138 -4.43 -2.93 7.31
N ARG A 139 -5.73 -3.21 7.48
CA ARG A 139 -6.60 -2.46 8.39
C ARG A 139 -6.20 -2.62 9.86
N ILE A 140 -5.71 -3.79 10.28
CA ILE A 140 -5.19 -3.98 11.64
C ILE A 140 -3.98 -3.07 11.92
N PRO A 141 -2.88 -3.14 11.14
CA PRO A 141 -1.72 -2.31 11.43
C PRO A 141 -2.00 -0.81 11.27
N ALA A 142 -2.91 -0.42 10.39
CA ALA A 142 -3.35 0.98 10.33
C ALA A 142 -4.05 1.44 11.61
N SER A 143 -4.95 0.63 12.16
CA SER A 143 -5.64 0.90 13.42
C SER A 143 -4.66 1.04 14.58
N PHE A 144 -3.70 0.11 14.71
CA PHE A 144 -2.68 0.15 15.76
C PHE A 144 -1.67 1.30 15.54
N CYS A 145 -1.42 1.61 14.27
CA CYS A 145 -0.72 2.77 13.71
C CYS A 145 -1.31 4.14 14.09
N GLY A 146 -2.61 4.20 14.37
CA GLY A 146 -3.34 5.47 14.41
C GLY A 146 -3.40 6.20 13.05
N ILE A 147 -3.32 5.47 11.92
CA ILE A 147 -3.26 6.05 10.57
C ILE A 147 -4.51 5.69 9.74
N LEU A 148 -4.72 6.46 8.67
CA LEU A 148 -5.80 6.20 7.72
C LEU A 148 -5.46 4.99 6.82
N ARG A 149 -6.49 4.21 6.47
CA ARG A 149 -6.41 3.21 5.41
C ARG A 149 -7.62 3.27 4.50
N PHE A 150 -7.38 3.17 3.20
CA PHE A 150 -8.42 3.13 2.20
C PHE A 150 -8.29 1.86 1.37
N ARG A 151 -9.18 0.90 1.64
CA ARG A 151 -9.39 -0.30 0.83
C ARG A 151 -10.46 -0.01 -0.24
N PRO A 152 -10.10 0.08 -1.53
CA PRO A 152 -11.08 0.26 -2.59
C PRO A 152 -11.93 -1.00 -2.81
N SER A 153 -12.94 -0.90 -3.68
CA SER A 153 -13.64 -2.08 -4.19
C SER A 153 -12.66 -3.03 -4.88
N GLN A 154 -12.84 -4.34 -4.70
CA GLN A 154 -11.97 -5.35 -5.30
C GLN A 154 -11.88 -5.20 -6.82
N GLY A 155 -10.68 -5.36 -7.38
CA GLY A 155 -10.42 -5.23 -8.81
C GLY A 155 -10.33 -3.79 -9.34
N THR A 156 -10.63 -2.78 -8.51
CA THR A 156 -10.56 -1.37 -8.98
C THR A 156 -9.13 -0.88 -9.19
N VAL A 157 -8.18 -1.44 -8.43
CA VAL A 157 -6.74 -1.21 -8.61
C VAL A 157 -6.11 -2.52 -9.10
N SER A 158 -5.32 -2.43 -10.16
CA SER A 158 -4.65 -3.60 -10.74
C SER A 158 -3.68 -4.24 -9.76
N SER A 159 -3.80 -5.55 -9.56
CA SER A 159 -2.87 -6.40 -8.80
C SER A 159 -1.82 -7.07 -9.69
N VAL A 160 -1.68 -6.68 -10.96
CA VAL A 160 -0.67 -7.26 -11.86
C VAL A 160 0.74 -6.87 -11.39
N GLY A 161 1.60 -7.88 -11.22
CA GLY A 161 2.94 -7.73 -10.63
C GLY A 161 2.93 -7.61 -9.09
N VAL A 162 1.85 -8.09 -8.46
CA VAL A 162 1.73 -8.21 -7.01
C VAL A 162 1.63 -9.70 -6.69
N LEU A 163 2.45 -10.19 -5.76
CA LEU A 163 2.44 -11.59 -5.34
C LEU A 163 1.11 -11.91 -4.61
N PRO A 164 0.32 -12.87 -5.12
CA PRO A 164 -1.03 -13.09 -4.61
C PRO A 164 -1.05 -14.02 -3.39
N ASN A 165 -1.84 -13.65 -2.38
CA ASN A 165 -2.26 -14.54 -1.30
C ASN A 165 -3.54 -15.29 -1.67
N SER A 166 -4.54 -14.56 -2.20
CA SER A 166 -5.84 -15.11 -2.60
C SER A 166 -6.51 -14.20 -3.62
N GLN A 167 -6.41 -14.58 -4.89
CA GLN A 167 -6.90 -13.76 -6.01
C GLN A 167 -8.38 -13.34 -5.88
N SER A 168 -9.21 -14.16 -5.23
CA SER A 168 -10.63 -13.91 -5.05
C SER A 168 -10.97 -12.96 -3.88
N LEU A 169 -10.02 -12.66 -2.98
CA LEU A 169 -10.26 -11.79 -1.82
C LEU A 169 -9.37 -10.53 -1.80
N GLU A 170 -8.29 -10.60 -2.57
CA GLU A 170 -7.20 -9.65 -2.52
C GLU A 170 -7.57 -8.28 -3.10
N THR A 171 -7.12 -7.23 -2.45
CA THR A 171 -7.27 -5.86 -2.94
C THR A 171 -6.04 -5.04 -2.61
N VAL A 172 -5.48 -4.39 -3.63
CA VAL A 172 -4.44 -3.38 -3.45
C VAL A 172 -5.06 -2.13 -2.84
N ASP A 173 -4.48 -1.66 -1.74
CA ASP A 173 -4.99 -0.54 -0.97
C ASP A 173 -3.88 0.47 -0.65
N GLN A 174 -4.24 1.55 0.04
CA GLN A 174 -3.31 2.62 0.42
C GLN A 174 -3.52 3.10 1.86
N ALA A 175 -2.42 3.45 2.53
CA ALA A 175 -2.38 4.20 3.77
C ALA A 175 -1.83 5.60 3.50
N PRO A 176 -2.68 6.61 3.32
CA PRO A 176 -2.22 7.99 3.18
C PRO A 176 -2.05 8.66 4.55
N LYS A 177 -1.05 9.54 4.68
CA LYS A 177 -0.86 10.39 5.88
C LYS A 177 -2.07 11.29 6.13
N HIS A 178 -2.70 11.77 5.05
CA HIS A 178 -3.85 12.68 5.10
C HIS A 178 -4.90 12.30 4.05
N MET A 179 -6.18 12.63 4.32
CA MET A 179 -7.29 12.26 3.44
C MET A 179 -7.17 12.83 2.02
N ASN A 180 -6.64 14.04 1.87
CA ASN A 180 -6.38 14.65 0.56
C ASN A 180 -5.34 13.85 -0.26
N VAL A 181 -4.25 13.39 0.37
CA VAL A 181 -3.27 12.49 -0.25
C VAL A 181 -3.96 11.23 -0.75
N GLY A 182 -4.83 10.64 0.08
CA GLY A 182 -5.62 9.46 -0.29
C GLY A 182 -6.48 9.68 -1.55
N GLN A 183 -7.17 10.83 -1.62
CA GLN A 183 -7.99 11.20 -2.79
C GLN A 183 -7.13 11.41 -4.05
N TYR A 184 -5.95 12.04 -3.91
CA TYR A 184 -5.04 12.23 -5.04
C TYR A 184 -4.48 10.92 -5.58
N VAL A 185 -4.02 10.04 -4.69
CA VAL A 185 -3.53 8.72 -5.08
C VAL A 185 -4.65 7.92 -5.75
N ALA A 186 -5.84 7.89 -5.13
CA ALA A 186 -7.01 7.20 -5.68
C ALA A 186 -7.36 7.67 -7.10
N SER A 187 -7.45 8.98 -7.35
CA SER A 187 -7.76 9.51 -8.68
C SER A 187 -6.71 9.16 -9.75
N ASN A 188 -5.47 8.89 -9.36
CA ASN A 188 -4.39 8.50 -10.27
C ASN A 188 -4.31 6.99 -10.52
N VAL A 189 -4.78 6.14 -9.60
CA VAL A 189 -4.73 4.66 -9.75
C VAL A 189 -6.06 4.04 -10.17
N LEU A 190 -7.21 4.68 -9.85
CA LEU A 190 -8.55 4.18 -10.21
C LEU A 190 -8.93 4.47 -11.67
N SER A 191 -8.20 5.37 -12.37
CA SER A 191 -8.41 5.70 -13.79
C SER A 191 -8.16 4.52 -14.75
N LEU A 192 -7.70 3.37 -14.25
CA LEU A 192 -7.38 2.18 -15.06
C LEU A 192 -8.57 1.20 -15.23
N ALA A 193 -9.73 1.47 -14.62
CA ALA A 193 -10.93 0.63 -14.79
C ALA A 193 -11.58 0.75 -16.19
N GLY A 194 -10.96 1.45 -17.16
CA GLY A 194 -11.52 1.69 -18.50
C GLY A 194 -10.62 1.30 -19.67
N ILE A 195 -9.58 0.48 -19.48
CA ILE A 195 -8.71 0.00 -20.57
C ILE A 195 -8.57 -1.53 -20.55
N LEU A 196 -9.71 -2.22 -20.48
CA LEU A 196 -9.83 -3.62 -20.90
C LEU A 196 -10.93 -3.72 -21.95
#